data_AF-A0A1H0GYN6-F1
#
_entry.id   AF-A0A1H0GYN6-F1
#
_cell.length_a   1.000
_cell.length_b   1.000
_cell.length_c   1.000
_cell.angle_alpha   90.00
_cell.angle_beta   90.00
_cell.angle_gamma   90.00
#
_symmetry.space_group_name_H-M   'P 1'
#
loop_
_entity.id
_entity.type
_entity.pdbx_description
1 polymer ?
#
loop_
_entity_poly.entity_id
_entity_poly.type
_entity_poly.pdbx_seq_one_letter_code
_entity_poly.pdbx_strand_id
1 'polypeptide(L)'
;MEMDIQSMLFLFLGGLGIFLFGIKYMSDGLQKTAGEKLRKILEAATKNPVRGVFAGMLVTVLLQTSTGSTVMIIGLVNAGLLTFRRAIPMLMGANLGTTATAFLISFKIGDYALPILAFGTFLIFFFSKKIVNNFGQIFFGFGMIFFGLNTMSEGLYPFRDSQVFVDMMATLGQNPILGVVAGTVFTMLVQSSSAAIGVLQTMAVDGLVTLDQALPILFGDNIGTTITAVLASIGATLAARRAALVHVIFNVTGTILFLIILPIVQITVVWMSSVFGGDIAREIAYAHGLFNSVNVLLQFPLIAFYAYFITKIIRGEDDIIEHGPQHLEPALIKQPSFALEKARHEVVHMGTLAKENVFHSTNMLIKQDPKEGERTKRKEEIINDLNREIVDYLTQISGKSMNQEQSAIHSQLMHNVTDIERVGDHCENLMELSEYSMAHKINFSEEGTKELEEMIAITSEAFSAALRALENLDLNAAMEVLELEGRIDEAEKEGRKSHVQRMNNGICTGASGMVFLDMLSNLERIGDHASNMAESVIQLNQETHAATVPAT
;
A
#
# COMPACT_ATOMS: atom_id res chain seq x y z
N MET A 1 -30.12 40.20 -16.71
CA MET A 1 -30.59 39.13 -17.63
C MET A 1 -30.55 37.87 -16.78
N GLU A 2 -31.71 37.32 -16.44
CA GLU A 2 -31.74 36.08 -15.65
C GLU A 2 -31.00 35.00 -16.43
N MET A 3 -29.94 34.46 -15.84
CA MET A 3 -29.19 33.37 -16.43
C MET A 3 -30.04 32.10 -16.30
N ASP A 4 -30.26 31.40 -17.40
CA ASP A 4 -31.04 30.15 -17.34
C ASP A 4 -30.30 29.05 -16.56
N ILE A 5 -31.06 28.07 -16.08
CA ILE A 5 -30.54 26.94 -15.29
C ILE A 5 -29.47 26.17 -16.06
N GLN A 6 -29.60 26.07 -17.38
CA GLN A 6 -28.63 25.39 -18.23
C GLN A 6 -27.26 26.08 -18.18
N SER A 7 -27.24 27.40 -18.31
CA SER A 7 -26.05 28.24 -18.27
C SER A 7 -25.41 28.19 -16.89
N MET A 8 -26.22 28.21 -15.82
CA MET A 8 -25.73 28.02 -14.45
C MET A 8 -25.02 26.67 -14.27
N LEU A 9 -25.66 25.58 -14.71
CA LEU A 9 -25.08 24.24 -14.63
C LEU A 9 -23.82 24.10 -15.47
N PHE A 10 -23.78 24.70 -16.67
CA PHE A 10 -22.62 24.64 -17.55
C PHE A 10 -21.43 25.40 -16.99
N LEU A 11 -21.65 26.61 -16.46
CA LEU A 11 -20.59 27.39 -15.81
C LEU A 11 -20.08 26.69 -14.55
N PHE A 12 -20.99 26.18 -13.71
CA PHE A 12 -20.60 25.48 -12.50
C PHE A 12 -19.85 24.17 -12.77
N LEU A 13 -20.44 23.25 -13.55
CA LEU A 13 -19.81 21.96 -13.84
C LEU A 13 -18.58 22.09 -14.74
N GLY A 14 -18.61 23.01 -15.70
CA GLY A 14 -17.46 23.32 -16.56
C GLY A 14 -16.32 23.94 -15.78
N GLY A 15 -16.61 24.93 -14.92
CA GLY A 15 -15.65 25.54 -14.00
C GLY A 15 -15.06 24.53 -13.02
N LEU A 16 -15.88 23.64 -12.47
CA LEU A 16 -15.42 22.54 -11.62
C LEU A 16 -14.50 21.57 -12.38
N GLY A 17 -14.83 21.22 -13.62
CA GLY A 17 -13.99 20.39 -14.47
C GLY A 17 -12.62 21.02 -14.75
N ILE A 18 -12.62 22.32 -15.09
CA ILE A 18 -11.41 23.13 -15.29
C ILE A 18 -10.56 23.17 -14.01
N PHE A 19 -11.20 23.40 -12.86
CA PHE A 19 -10.55 23.45 -11.55
C PHE A 19 -9.88 22.11 -11.19
N LEU A 20 -10.62 21.00 -11.29
CA LEU A 20 -10.12 19.66 -11.00
C LEU A 20 -8.98 19.27 -11.94
N PHE A 21 -9.11 19.59 -13.23
CA PHE A 21 -8.03 19.40 -14.20
C PHE A 21 -6.81 20.25 -13.86
N GLY A 22 -7.00 21.51 -13.44
CA GLY A 22 -5.94 22.41 -13.00
C GLY A 22 -5.14 21.84 -11.82
N ILE A 23 -5.83 21.35 -10.77
CA ILE A 23 -5.19 20.66 -9.63
C ILE A 23 -4.38 19.46 -10.11
N LYS A 24 -4.99 18.58 -10.94
CA LYS A 24 -4.31 17.38 -11.43
C LYS A 24 -3.06 17.73 -12.25
N TYR A 25 -3.17 18.65 -13.20
CA TYR A 25 -2.06 19.01 -14.09
C TYR A 25 -0.93 19.73 -13.33
N MET A 26 -1.28 20.56 -12.35
CA MET A 26 -0.32 21.18 -11.43
C MET A 26 0.41 20.12 -10.58
N SER A 27 -0.34 19.16 -10.02
CA SER A 27 0.20 18.03 -9.26
C SER A 27 1.18 17.21 -10.10
N ASP A 28 0.82 16.85 -11.32
CA ASP A 28 1.70 16.08 -12.23
C ASP A 28 3.01 16.84 -12.49
N GLY A 29 2.94 18.17 -12.68
CA GLY A 29 4.11 19.02 -12.84
C GLY A 29 5.00 19.07 -11.59
N LEU A 30 4.40 19.19 -10.40
CA LEU A 30 5.11 19.13 -9.10
C LEU A 30 5.77 17.77 -8.89
N GLN A 31 5.04 16.68 -9.17
CA GLN A 31 5.51 15.31 -9.03
C GLN A 31 6.70 15.01 -9.96
N LYS A 32 6.61 15.40 -11.24
CA LYS A 32 7.71 15.25 -12.21
C LYS A 32 8.95 16.07 -11.83
N THR A 33 8.75 17.19 -11.13
CA THR A 33 9.85 18.02 -10.62
C THR A 33 10.46 17.42 -9.35
N ALA A 34 9.65 16.74 -8.52
CA ALA A 34 10.09 16.11 -7.28
C ALA A 34 10.85 14.79 -7.50
N GLY A 35 10.48 13.98 -8.50
CA GLY A 35 11.21 12.77 -8.92
C GLY A 35 11.59 11.83 -7.76
N GLU A 36 12.88 11.51 -7.66
CA GLU A 36 13.45 10.63 -6.61
C GLU A 36 13.16 11.08 -5.17
N LYS A 37 12.84 12.36 -4.94
CA LYS A 37 12.56 12.87 -3.59
C LYS A 37 11.32 12.21 -2.99
N LEU A 38 10.32 11.85 -3.80
CA LEU A 38 9.13 11.16 -3.32
C LEU A 38 9.48 9.79 -2.73
N ARG A 39 10.33 9.01 -3.41
CA ARG A 39 10.81 7.71 -2.90
C ARG A 39 11.54 7.87 -1.57
N LYS A 40 12.45 8.86 -1.46
CA LYS A 40 13.17 9.14 -0.21
C LYS A 40 12.26 9.63 0.92
N ILE A 41 11.20 10.39 0.62
CA ILE A 41 10.20 10.82 1.61
C ILE A 41 9.45 9.61 2.17
N LEU A 42 9.07 8.67 1.30
CA LEU A 42 8.41 7.42 1.71
C LEU A 42 9.35 6.53 2.54
N GLU A 43 10.61 6.39 2.16
CA GLU A 43 11.64 5.66 2.93
C GLU A 43 11.88 6.30 4.31
N ALA A 44 11.88 7.64 4.40
CA ALA A 44 12.09 8.36 5.65
C ALA A 44 10.87 8.29 6.60
N ALA A 45 9.67 8.06 6.07
CA ALA A 45 8.41 7.98 6.82
C ALA A 45 8.37 6.81 7.82
N THR A 46 9.12 5.74 7.53
CA THR A 46 9.06 4.47 8.29
C THR A 46 9.80 4.49 9.63
N LYS A 47 10.66 5.50 9.87
CA LYS A 47 11.61 5.49 10.99
C LYS A 47 11.00 5.90 12.33
N ASN A 48 10.07 6.85 12.37
CA ASN A 48 9.36 7.23 13.60
C ASN A 48 8.02 7.95 13.29
N PRO A 49 7.06 8.02 14.25
CA PRO A 49 5.74 8.58 13.99
C PRO A 49 5.73 10.06 13.60
N VAL A 50 6.62 10.88 14.17
CA VAL A 50 6.71 12.32 13.83
C VAL A 50 7.12 12.49 12.36
N ARG A 51 8.13 11.74 11.91
CA ARG A 51 8.54 11.70 10.50
C ARG A 51 7.43 11.17 9.61
N GLY A 52 6.62 10.24 10.09
CA GLY A 52 5.41 9.78 9.39
C GLY A 52 4.45 10.94 9.09
N VAL A 53 4.16 11.79 10.08
CA VAL A 53 3.30 12.99 9.88
C VAL A 53 3.91 13.94 8.85
N PHE A 54 5.19 14.28 8.99
CA PHE A 54 5.85 15.16 8.01
C PHE A 54 5.90 14.55 6.61
N ALA A 55 6.11 13.25 6.49
CA ALA A 55 6.12 12.56 5.20
C ALA A 55 4.74 12.60 4.54
N GLY A 56 3.67 12.26 5.27
CA GLY A 56 2.29 12.36 4.75
C GLY A 56 1.91 13.78 4.34
N MET A 57 2.32 14.77 5.14
CA MET A 57 2.14 16.19 4.84
C MET A 57 2.88 16.59 3.57
N LEU A 58 4.17 16.24 3.44
CA LEU A 58 4.97 16.57 2.26
C LEU A 58 4.46 15.88 1.01
N VAL A 59 4.09 14.60 1.08
CA VAL A 59 3.49 13.88 -0.06
C VAL A 59 2.20 14.58 -0.49
N THR A 60 1.34 14.97 0.45
CA THR A 60 0.10 15.67 0.12
C THR A 60 0.33 17.06 -0.43
N VAL A 61 1.30 17.82 0.09
CA VAL A 61 1.65 19.13 -0.47
C VAL A 61 2.22 19.01 -1.88
N LEU A 62 3.01 17.96 -2.16
CA LEU A 62 3.55 17.73 -3.50
C LEU A 62 2.48 17.26 -4.49
N LEU A 63 1.59 16.36 -4.07
CA LEU A 63 0.50 15.83 -4.90
C LEU A 63 -0.72 16.77 -4.94
N GLN A 64 -0.81 17.77 -4.05
CA GLN A 64 -1.96 18.67 -3.91
C GLN A 64 -3.32 17.96 -3.68
N THR A 65 -3.30 16.66 -3.40
CA THR A 65 -4.47 15.83 -3.14
C THR A 65 -4.23 14.90 -1.96
N SER A 66 -4.98 15.08 -0.88
CA SER A 66 -4.98 14.13 0.24
C SER A 66 -5.70 12.84 -0.11
N THR A 67 -6.70 12.88 -1.00
CA THR A 67 -7.31 11.68 -1.58
C THR A 67 -6.24 10.81 -2.24
N GLY A 68 -5.45 11.36 -3.17
CA GLY A 68 -4.38 10.60 -3.85
C GLY A 68 -3.30 10.11 -2.88
N SER A 69 -2.91 10.95 -1.92
CA SER A 69 -1.92 10.58 -0.90
C SER A 69 -2.42 9.46 0.02
N THR A 70 -3.69 9.52 0.42
CA THR A 70 -4.32 8.51 1.28
C THR A 70 -4.47 7.18 0.56
N VAL A 71 -4.95 7.20 -0.69
CA VAL A 71 -5.04 6.00 -1.53
C VAL A 71 -3.65 5.38 -1.73
N MET A 72 -2.61 6.19 -1.93
CA MET A 72 -1.23 5.70 -2.01
C MET A 72 -0.78 5.05 -0.70
N ILE A 73 -1.01 5.70 0.45
CA ILE A 73 -0.65 5.15 1.77
C ILE A 73 -1.36 3.82 2.00
N ILE A 74 -2.66 3.73 1.71
CA ILE A 74 -3.45 2.50 1.84
C ILE A 74 -2.95 1.44 0.86
N GLY A 75 -2.61 1.80 -0.37
CA GLY A 75 -2.02 0.91 -1.36
C GLY A 75 -0.68 0.32 -0.90
N LEU A 76 0.18 1.12 -0.27
CA LEU A 76 1.44 0.64 0.33
C LEU A 76 1.20 -0.32 1.50
N VAL A 77 0.15 -0.08 2.30
CA VAL A 77 -0.25 -1.02 3.36
C VAL A 77 -0.83 -2.31 2.77
N ASN A 78 -1.58 -2.21 1.68
CA ASN A 78 -2.14 -3.35 0.98
C ASN A 78 -1.04 -4.25 0.38
N ALA A 79 0.02 -3.63 -0.14
CA ALA A 79 1.17 -4.30 -0.74
C ALA A 79 2.23 -4.77 0.28
N GLY A 80 1.98 -4.67 1.60
CA GLY A 80 2.95 -5.08 2.63
C GLY A 80 4.14 -4.12 2.84
N LEU A 81 4.37 -3.19 1.90
CA LEU A 81 5.47 -2.21 1.94
C LEU A 81 5.40 -1.23 3.13
N LEU A 82 4.23 -1.07 3.76
CA LEU A 82 4.05 -0.22 4.93
C LEU A 82 3.16 -0.89 5.98
N THR A 83 3.62 -0.96 7.23
CA THR A 83 2.78 -1.51 8.29
C THR A 83 1.63 -0.57 8.64
N PHE A 84 0.48 -1.14 9.03
CA PHE A 84 -0.70 -0.39 9.49
C PHE A 84 -0.34 0.68 10.53
N ARG A 85 0.49 0.34 11.52
CA ARG A 85 0.91 1.28 12.58
C ARG A 85 1.71 2.47 12.05
N ARG A 86 2.52 2.26 11.01
CA ARG A 86 3.32 3.33 10.36
C ARG A 86 2.46 4.19 9.42
N ALA A 87 1.35 3.65 8.90
CA ALA A 87 0.42 4.40 8.08
C ALA A 87 -0.39 5.45 8.87
N ILE A 88 -0.74 5.18 10.13
CA ILE A 88 -1.52 6.12 10.98
C ILE A 88 -0.94 7.55 10.98
N PRO A 89 0.33 7.78 11.37
CA PRO A 89 0.89 9.13 11.35
C PRO A 89 0.98 9.72 9.94
N MET A 90 1.19 8.92 8.90
CA MET A 90 1.19 9.42 7.51
C MET A 90 -0.20 9.92 7.09
N LEU A 91 -1.27 9.23 7.47
CA LEU A 91 -2.65 9.66 7.22
C LEU A 91 -2.97 10.97 7.96
N MET A 92 -2.53 11.10 9.22
CA MET A 92 -2.63 12.36 9.98
C MET A 92 -1.90 13.51 9.26
N GLY A 93 -0.69 13.23 8.76
CA GLY A 93 0.10 14.16 7.96
C GLY A 93 -0.61 14.57 6.66
N ALA A 94 -1.23 13.62 5.97
CA ALA A 94 -1.92 13.88 4.71
C ALA A 94 -3.08 14.88 4.89
N ASN A 95 -3.86 14.73 5.96
CA ASN A 95 -4.89 15.71 6.32
C ASN A 95 -4.29 17.11 6.54
N LEU A 96 -3.17 17.20 7.29
CA LEU A 96 -2.46 18.46 7.50
C LEU A 96 -1.97 19.09 6.18
N GLY A 97 -1.44 18.29 5.26
CA GLY A 97 -0.93 18.79 3.97
C GLY A 97 -2.00 19.42 3.08
N THR A 98 -3.27 18.96 3.18
CA THR A 98 -4.41 19.51 2.41
C THR A 98 -4.64 21.00 2.68
N THR A 99 -4.23 21.48 3.85
CA THR A 99 -4.40 22.89 4.25
C THR A 99 -3.64 23.85 3.33
N ALA A 100 -2.53 23.41 2.74
CA ALA A 100 -1.74 24.21 1.81
C ALA A 100 -2.57 24.67 0.61
N THR A 101 -3.44 23.81 0.08
CA THR A 101 -4.30 24.14 -1.07
C THR A 101 -5.38 25.18 -0.70
N ALA A 102 -5.98 25.07 0.50
CA ALA A 102 -6.95 26.06 0.98
C ALA A 102 -6.32 27.46 1.16
N PHE A 103 -5.09 27.52 1.66
CA PHE A 103 -4.32 28.77 1.71
C PHE A 103 -3.99 29.28 0.32
N LEU A 104 -3.52 28.41 -0.57
CA LEU A 104 -3.21 28.76 -1.96
C LEU A 104 -4.40 29.43 -2.65
N ILE A 105 -5.59 28.82 -2.54
CA ILE A 105 -6.83 29.36 -3.13
C ILE A 105 -7.26 30.67 -2.47
N SER A 106 -7.06 30.81 -1.16
CA SER A 106 -7.47 32.01 -0.43
C SER A 106 -6.72 33.28 -0.85
N PHE A 107 -5.56 33.17 -1.50
CA PHE A 107 -4.87 34.32 -2.04
C PHE A 107 -5.65 34.87 -3.23
N LYS A 108 -5.92 36.18 -3.26
CA LYS A 108 -6.63 36.90 -4.34
C LYS A 108 -5.80 36.94 -5.64
N ILE A 109 -5.51 35.77 -6.20
CA ILE A 109 -4.72 35.58 -7.43
C ILE A 109 -5.68 35.32 -8.61
N GLY A 110 -6.99 35.26 -8.35
CA GLY A 110 -8.06 35.13 -9.35
C GLY A 110 -7.90 36.07 -10.54
N ASP A 111 -7.60 37.34 -10.29
CA ASP A 111 -7.42 38.36 -11.34
C ASP A 111 -6.19 38.10 -12.24
N TYR A 112 -5.22 37.34 -11.74
CA TYR A 112 -4.00 36.97 -12.46
C TYR A 112 -4.08 35.58 -13.09
N ALA A 113 -5.23 34.89 -13.01
CA ALA A 113 -5.41 33.54 -13.56
C ALA A 113 -5.01 33.46 -15.04
N LEU A 114 -5.51 34.38 -15.88
CA LEU A 114 -5.25 34.40 -17.31
C LEU A 114 -3.78 34.71 -17.66
N PRO A 115 -3.12 35.74 -17.08
CA PRO A 115 -1.68 35.92 -17.25
C PRO A 115 -0.83 34.72 -16.85
N ILE A 116 -1.17 34.07 -15.72
CA ILE A 116 -0.43 32.89 -15.24
C ILE A 116 -0.63 31.70 -16.17
N LEU A 117 -1.85 31.48 -16.65
CA LEU A 117 -2.17 30.44 -17.63
C LEU A 117 -1.42 30.68 -18.95
N ALA A 118 -1.39 31.92 -19.43
CA ALA A 118 -0.62 32.30 -20.62
C ALA A 118 0.89 32.05 -20.44
N PHE A 119 1.44 32.40 -19.28
CA PHE A 119 2.84 32.15 -18.95
C PHE A 119 3.15 30.64 -18.89
N GLY A 120 2.31 29.83 -18.24
CA GLY A 120 2.46 28.38 -18.21
C GLY A 120 2.42 27.76 -19.60
N THR A 121 1.47 28.20 -20.44
CA THR A 121 1.36 27.77 -21.85
C THR A 121 2.61 28.14 -22.63
N PHE A 122 3.12 29.37 -22.46
CA PHE A 122 4.35 29.81 -23.10
C PHE A 122 5.54 28.92 -22.73
N LEU A 123 5.71 28.59 -21.45
CA LEU A 123 6.78 27.69 -20.99
C LEU A 123 6.67 26.28 -21.61
N ILE A 124 5.46 25.75 -21.76
CA ILE A 124 5.22 24.42 -22.32
C ILE A 124 5.52 24.39 -23.83
N PHE A 125 5.02 25.36 -24.60
CA PHE A 125 5.09 25.32 -26.06
C PHE A 125 6.40 25.84 -26.65
N PHE A 126 7.08 26.78 -25.97
CA PHE A 126 8.27 27.44 -26.53
C PHE A 126 9.60 26.89 -26.02
N PHE A 127 9.60 26.02 -25.00
CA PHE A 127 10.82 25.40 -24.47
C PHE A 127 10.74 23.88 -24.58
N SER A 128 11.84 23.25 -24.99
CA SER A 128 11.95 21.78 -25.11
C SER A 128 12.58 21.12 -23.87
N LYS A 129 13.14 21.89 -22.94
CA LYS A 129 13.73 21.37 -21.70
C LYS A 129 12.64 20.82 -20.78
N LYS A 130 12.77 19.54 -20.37
CA LYS A 130 11.80 18.85 -19.50
C LYS A 130 11.50 19.59 -18.20
N ILE A 131 12.54 20.10 -17.53
CA ILE A 131 12.36 20.85 -16.26
C ILE A 131 11.52 22.12 -16.47
N VAL A 132 11.74 22.86 -17.56
CA VAL A 132 10.99 24.08 -17.88
C VAL A 132 9.55 23.74 -18.23
N ASN A 133 9.33 22.65 -18.97
CA ASN A 133 7.99 22.13 -19.23
C ASN A 133 7.25 21.77 -17.95
N ASN A 134 7.91 21.09 -17.00
CA ASN A 134 7.28 20.74 -15.73
C ASN A 134 6.85 22.00 -14.95
N PHE A 135 7.70 23.04 -14.90
CA PHE A 135 7.31 24.34 -14.34
C PHE A 135 6.16 24.98 -15.13
N GLY A 136 6.17 24.87 -16.45
CA GLY A 136 5.05 25.29 -17.30
C GLY A 136 3.74 24.58 -16.95
N GLN A 137 3.76 23.28 -16.67
CA GLN A 137 2.60 22.51 -16.20
C GLN A 137 2.09 23.03 -14.84
N ILE A 138 3.01 23.35 -13.92
CA ILE A 138 2.67 23.92 -12.61
C ILE A 138 1.95 25.26 -12.79
N PHE A 139 2.52 26.20 -13.54
CA PHE A 139 1.91 27.52 -13.76
C PHE A 139 0.60 27.42 -14.55
N PHE A 140 0.53 26.56 -15.57
CA PHE A 140 -0.69 26.36 -16.34
C PHE A 140 -1.81 25.80 -15.46
N GLY A 141 -1.52 24.74 -14.69
CA GLY A 141 -2.48 24.15 -13.76
C GLY A 141 -2.92 25.15 -12.70
N PHE A 142 -2.00 25.94 -12.15
CA PHE A 142 -2.31 27.02 -11.21
C PHE A 142 -3.27 28.06 -11.82
N GLY A 143 -3.02 28.53 -13.05
CA GLY A 143 -3.92 29.44 -13.76
C GLY A 143 -5.31 28.83 -13.99
N MET A 144 -5.37 27.54 -14.35
CA MET A 144 -6.63 26.80 -14.54
C MET A 144 -7.44 26.69 -13.25
N ILE A 145 -6.80 26.48 -12.09
CA ILE A 145 -7.49 26.44 -10.78
C ILE A 145 -8.28 27.73 -10.57
N PHE A 146 -7.62 28.88 -10.67
CA PHE A 146 -8.27 30.16 -10.45
C PHE A 146 -9.30 30.51 -11.55
N PHE A 147 -9.00 30.17 -12.81
CA PHE A 147 -9.96 30.36 -13.90
C PHE A 147 -11.23 29.54 -13.66
N GLY A 148 -11.09 28.27 -13.26
CA GLY A 148 -12.22 27.41 -12.91
C GLY A 148 -13.03 27.93 -11.72
N LEU A 149 -12.36 28.47 -10.68
CA LEU A 149 -13.05 29.13 -9.55
C LEU A 149 -13.87 30.34 -9.99
N ASN A 150 -13.31 31.19 -10.85
CA ASN A 150 -14.04 32.35 -11.39
C ASN A 150 -15.23 31.90 -12.25
N THR A 151 -15.07 30.88 -13.09
CA THR A 151 -16.19 30.32 -13.88
C THR A 151 -17.28 29.72 -12.99
N MET A 152 -16.91 29.03 -11.90
CA MET A 152 -17.89 28.53 -10.93
C MET A 152 -18.62 29.68 -10.21
N SER A 153 -17.91 30.75 -9.83
CA SER A 153 -18.49 31.96 -9.23
C SER A 153 -19.56 32.57 -10.12
N GLU A 154 -19.27 32.72 -11.42
CA GLU A 154 -20.24 33.23 -12.40
C GLU A 154 -21.51 32.35 -12.45
N GLY A 155 -21.35 31.02 -12.47
CA GLY A 155 -22.46 30.06 -12.45
C GLY A 155 -23.32 30.12 -11.18
N LEU A 156 -22.73 30.49 -10.05
CA LEU A 156 -23.41 30.58 -8.75
C LEU A 156 -24.04 31.96 -8.50
N TYR A 157 -23.66 32.98 -9.26
CA TYR A 157 -24.13 34.36 -9.05
C TYR A 157 -25.66 34.51 -8.92
N PRO A 158 -26.50 33.84 -9.74
CA PRO A 158 -27.96 33.98 -9.62
C PRO A 158 -28.55 33.44 -8.32
N PHE A 159 -27.84 32.57 -7.58
CA PHE A 159 -28.32 32.08 -6.29
C PHE A 159 -28.30 33.16 -5.21
N ARG A 160 -27.59 34.27 -5.41
CA ARG A 160 -27.55 35.40 -4.47
C ARG A 160 -28.92 36.00 -4.20
N ASP A 161 -29.74 36.05 -5.24
CA ASP A 161 -31.06 36.67 -5.19
C ASP A 161 -32.17 35.61 -4.97
N SER A 162 -31.82 34.33 -4.83
CA SER A 162 -32.76 33.24 -4.62
C SER A 162 -33.12 33.08 -3.14
N GLN A 163 -34.36 33.41 -2.78
CA GLN A 163 -34.84 33.27 -1.41
C GLN A 163 -34.73 31.83 -0.89
N VAL A 164 -35.00 30.83 -1.74
CA VAL A 164 -34.86 29.41 -1.38
C VAL A 164 -33.43 29.07 -0.96
N PHE A 165 -32.45 29.59 -1.70
CA PHE A 165 -31.04 29.37 -1.39
C PHE A 165 -30.63 30.09 -0.10
N VAL A 166 -31.07 31.33 0.09
CA VAL A 166 -30.82 32.10 1.32
C VAL A 166 -31.41 31.40 2.54
N ASP A 167 -32.66 30.92 2.46
CA ASP A 167 -33.34 30.22 3.56
C ASP A 167 -32.65 28.88 3.88
N MET A 168 -32.21 28.16 2.85
CA MET A 168 -31.43 26.93 3.02
C MET A 168 -30.11 27.21 3.74
N MET A 169 -29.34 28.20 3.30
CA MET A 169 -28.08 28.59 3.95
C MET A 169 -28.31 29.10 5.38
N ALA A 170 -29.37 29.86 5.64
CA ALA A 170 -29.74 30.28 6.99
C ALA A 170 -30.03 29.08 7.90
N THR A 171 -30.73 28.07 7.39
CA THR A 171 -31.00 26.81 8.11
C THR A 171 -29.70 26.06 8.44
N LEU A 172 -28.76 25.99 7.50
CA LEU A 172 -27.44 25.36 7.73
C LEU A 172 -26.63 26.11 8.79
N GLY A 173 -26.71 27.44 8.83
CA GLY A 173 -26.05 28.25 9.86
C GLY A 173 -26.66 28.09 11.27
N GLN A 174 -27.98 27.93 11.36
CA GLN A 174 -28.68 27.71 12.64
C GLN A 174 -28.47 26.29 13.21
N ASN A 175 -28.19 25.31 12.35
CA ASN A 175 -27.96 23.93 12.74
C ASN A 175 -26.60 23.42 12.22
N PRO A 176 -25.53 23.55 13.02
CA PRO A 176 -24.18 23.12 12.62
C PRO A 176 -24.09 21.66 12.19
N ILE A 177 -24.92 20.77 12.73
CA ILE A 177 -24.94 19.35 12.33
C ILE A 177 -25.41 19.21 10.88
N LEU A 178 -26.41 19.97 10.46
CA LEU A 178 -26.85 19.98 9.05
C LEU A 178 -25.76 20.53 8.13
N GLY A 179 -25.02 21.55 8.57
CA GLY A 179 -23.85 22.04 7.84
C GLY A 179 -22.78 20.96 7.64
N VAL A 180 -22.46 20.21 8.69
CA VAL A 180 -21.52 19.07 8.61
C VAL A 180 -22.01 18.02 7.63
N VAL A 181 -23.29 17.63 7.70
CA VAL A 181 -23.86 16.65 6.77
C VAL A 181 -23.78 17.15 5.33
N ALA A 182 -24.10 18.43 5.09
CA ALA A 182 -24.03 19.04 3.76
C ALA A 182 -22.61 18.99 3.19
N GLY A 183 -21.59 19.40 3.96
CA GLY A 183 -20.19 19.33 3.54
C GLY A 183 -19.71 17.89 3.31
N THR A 184 -20.09 16.97 4.19
CA THR A 184 -19.76 15.54 4.02
C THR A 184 -20.33 15.00 2.72
N VAL A 185 -21.63 15.20 2.45
CA VAL A 185 -22.27 14.70 1.22
C VAL A 185 -21.67 15.35 -0.02
N PHE A 186 -21.49 16.66 -0.01
CA PHE A 186 -20.92 17.39 -1.14
C PHE A 186 -19.50 16.90 -1.45
N THR A 187 -18.65 16.81 -0.44
CA THR A 187 -17.28 16.33 -0.61
C THR A 187 -17.25 14.85 -1.02
N MET A 188 -18.17 14.00 -0.56
CA MET A 188 -18.25 12.61 -1.03
C MET A 188 -18.60 12.51 -2.52
N LEU A 189 -19.49 13.37 -3.02
CA LEU A 189 -19.87 13.41 -4.43
C LEU A 189 -18.74 13.93 -5.32
N VAL A 190 -18.08 15.00 -4.89
CA VAL A 190 -16.96 15.62 -5.62
C VAL A 190 -15.66 14.83 -5.46
N GLN A 191 -15.55 14.03 -4.40
CA GLN A 191 -14.37 13.24 -4.00
C GLN A 191 -13.08 14.07 -3.78
N SER A 192 -13.23 15.36 -3.48
CA SER A 192 -12.12 16.29 -3.27
C SER A 192 -12.49 17.39 -2.27
N SER A 193 -11.92 17.35 -1.05
CA SER A 193 -12.11 18.44 -0.08
C SER A 193 -11.50 19.75 -0.55
N SER A 194 -10.38 19.73 -1.28
CA SER A 194 -9.82 20.98 -1.84
C SER A 194 -10.77 21.65 -2.83
N ALA A 195 -11.52 20.86 -3.61
CA ALA A 195 -12.58 21.39 -4.47
C ALA A 195 -13.77 21.89 -3.67
N ALA A 196 -14.21 21.13 -2.66
CA ALA A 196 -15.32 21.53 -1.81
C ALA A 196 -15.03 22.84 -1.07
N ILE A 197 -13.85 22.95 -0.46
CA ILE A 197 -13.38 24.15 0.23
C ILE A 197 -13.19 25.31 -0.75
N GLY A 198 -12.69 25.05 -1.96
CA GLY A 198 -12.56 26.08 -2.99
C GLY A 198 -13.92 26.68 -3.38
N VAL A 199 -14.92 25.82 -3.62
CA VAL A 199 -16.31 26.24 -3.86
C VAL A 199 -16.85 27.02 -2.66
N LEU A 200 -16.63 26.54 -1.43
CA LEU A 200 -17.07 27.21 -0.21
C LEU A 200 -16.43 28.60 -0.04
N GLN A 201 -15.13 28.73 -0.34
CA GLN A 201 -14.41 30.01 -0.33
C GLN A 201 -14.97 30.97 -1.39
N THR A 202 -15.22 30.49 -2.61
CA THR A 202 -15.84 31.29 -3.68
C THR A 202 -17.22 31.80 -3.26
N MET A 203 -18.08 30.92 -2.76
CA MET A 203 -19.41 31.29 -2.27
C MET A 203 -19.35 32.30 -1.14
N ALA A 204 -18.37 32.19 -0.24
CA ALA A 204 -18.19 33.13 0.85
C ALA A 204 -17.73 34.52 0.35
N VAL A 205 -16.80 34.58 -0.61
CA VAL A 205 -16.34 35.83 -1.24
C VAL A 205 -17.49 36.53 -1.95
N ASP A 206 -18.35 35.77 -2.61
CA ASP A 206 -19.53 36.31 -3.31
C ASP A 206 -20.66 36.73 -2.35
N GLY A 207 -20.53 36.46 -1.06
CA GLY A 207 -21.52 36.79 -0.03
C GLY A 207 -22.70 35.83 0.03
N LEU A 208 -22.60 34.66 -0.60
CA LEU A 208 -23.60 33.59 -0.54
C LEU A 208 -23.54 32.81 0.78
N VAL A 209 -22.37 32.79 1.42
CA VAL A 209 -22.10 32.02 2.64
C VAL A 209 -21.38 32.90 3.65
N THR A 210 -21.88 32.89 4.88
CA THR A 210 -21.25 33.55 6.04
C THR A 210 -20.26 32.60 6.73
N LEU A 211 -19.36 33.15 7.57
CA LEU A 211 -18.42 32.31 8.32
C LEU A 211 -19.13 31.27 9.21
N ASP A 212 -20.25 31.65 9.83
CA ASP A 212 -21.07 30.77 10.69
C ASP A 212 -21.61 29.56 9.92
N GLN A 213 -21.94 29.75 8.65
CA GLN A 213 -22.39 28.69 7.75
C GLN A 213 -21.21 27.88 7.19
N ALA A 214 -20.08 28.53 6.91
CA ALA A 214 -18.92 27.89 6.31
C ALA A 214 -18.21 26.92 7.27
N LEU A 215 -18.07 27.27 8.55
CA LEU A 215 -17.29 26.45 9.49
C LEU A 215 -17.85 25.02 9.65
N PRO A 216 -19.16 24.80 9.88
CA PRO A 216 -19.69 23.45 9.99
C PRO A 216 -19.60 22.67 8.66
N ILE A 217 -19.82 23.33 7.51
CA ILE A 217 -19.64 22.71 6.18
C ILE A 217 -18.20 22.23 6.00
N LEU A 218 -17.22 23.09 6.31
CA LEU A 218 -15.80 22.76 6.24
C LEU A 218 -15.44 21.55 7.13
N PHE A 219 -16.00 21.43 8.34
CA PHE A 219 -15.79 20.25 9.17
C PHE A 219 -16.43 18.99 8.57
N GLY A 220 -17.55 19.15 7.86
CA GLY A 220 -18.16 18.13 7.04
C GLY A 220 -17.27 17.66 5.89
N ASP A 221 -16.58 18.58 5.21
CA ASP A 221 -15.69 18.26 4.09
C ASP A 221 -14.53 17.35 4.52
N ASN A 222 -14.01 17.52 5.73
CA ASN A 222 -12.97 16.66 6.30
C ASN A 222 -13.45 15.22 6.52
N ILE A 223 -14.73 15.02 6.87
CA ILE A 223 -15.33 13.69 6.93
C ILE A 223 -15.55 13.15 5.51
N GLY A 224 -16.08 13.96 4.61
CA GLY A 224 -16.43 13.54 3.25
C GLY A 224 -15.24 12.97 2.46
N THR A 225 -14.05 13.57 2.60
CA THR A 225 -12.82 13.08 1.93
C THR A 225 -12.45 11.64 2.26
N THR A 226 -12.87 11.14 3.42
CA THR A 226 -12.55 9.77 3.87
C THR A 226 -13.23 8.67 3.05
N ILE A 227 -14.25 9.01 2.23
CA ILE A 227 -14.91 8.01 1.37
C ILE A 227 -13.95 7.33 0.42
N THR A 228 -12.93 8.04 -0.04
CA THR A 228 -11.95 7.53 -0.99
C THR A 228 -11.06 6.46 -0.35
N ALA A 229 -10.70 6.64 0.92
CA ALA A 229 -10.01 5.63 1.72
C ALA A 229 -10.86 4.37 1.89
N VAL A 230 -12.16 4.55 2.17
CA VAL A 230 -13.11 3.45 2.29
C VAL A 230 -13.19 2.66 0.98
N LEU A 231 -13.40 3.36 -0.14
CA LEU A 231 -13.47 2.76 -1.47
C LEU A 231 -12.16 2.03 -1.83
N ALA A 232 -11.00 2.63 -1.57
CA ALA A 232 -9.70 2.01 -1.81
C ALA A 232 -9.42 0.77 -0.94
N SER A 233 -10.15 0.60 0.17
CA SER A 233 -10.01 -0.57 1.05
C SER A 233 -10.95 -1.73 0.72
N ILE A 234 -11.86 -1.57 -0.24
CA ILE A 234 -12.76 -2.64 -0.67
C ILE A 234 -11.95 -3.73 -1.37
N GLY A 235 -12.02 -4.97 -0.86
CA GLY A 235 -11.22 -6.09 -1.36
C GLY A 235 -9.74 -6.07 -0.93
N ALA A 236 -9.33 -5.11 -0.09
CA ALA A 236 -7.95 -4.97 0.37
C ALA A 236 -7.65 -5.82 1.62
N THR A 237 -6.36 -5.89 1.97
CA THR A 237 -5.87 -6.58 3.18
C THR A 237 -6.50 -6.06 4.46
N LEU A 238 -6.41 -6.86 5.52
CA LEU A 238 -6.87 -6.49 6.86
C LEU A 238 -6.21 -5.18 7.34
N ALA A 239 -4.89 -5.06 7.14
CA ALA A 239 -4.12 -3.87 7.47
C ALA A 239 -4.59 -2.63 6.71
N ALA A 240 -4.89 -2.75 5.41
CA ALA A 240 -5.37 -1.66 4.58
C ALA A 240 -6.78 -1.18 5.01
N ARG A 241 -7.68 -2.13 5.32
CA ARG A 241 -9.01 -1.82 5.88
C ARG A 241 -8.92 -1.13 7.25
N ARG A 242 -7.98 -1.56 8.11
CA ARG A 242 -7.69 -0.90 9.39
C ARG A 242 -7.17 0.52 9.18
N ALA A 243 -6.27 0.74 8.21
CA ALA A 243 -5.76 2.07 7.88
C ALA A 243 -6.88 3.01 7.38
N ALA A 244 -7.75 2.53 6.49
CA ALA A 244 -8.91 3.30 6.02
C ALA A 244 -9.85 3.68 7.18
N LEU A 245 -10.15 2.72 8.08
CA LEU A 245 -11.00 2.99 9.24
C LEU A 245 -10.38 3.99 10.22
N VAL A 246 -9.05 3.98 10.41
CA VAL A 246 -8.34 5.02 11.17
C VAL A 246 -8.58 6.39 10.55
N HIS A 247 -8.47 6.52 9.22
CA HIS A 247 -8.68 7.80 8.54
C HIS A 247 -10.10 8.34 8.75
N VAL A 248 -11.11 7.47 8.66
CA VAL A 248 -12.51 7.81 8.95
C VAL A 248 -12.66 8.29 10.39
N ILE A 249 -12.24 7.48 11.35
CA ILE A 249 -12.45 7.78 12.77
C ILE A 249 -11.69 9.04 13.18
N PHE A 250 -10.44 9.23 12.73
CA PHE A 250 -9.64 10.43 13.00
C PHE A 250 -10.35 11.72 12.60
N ASN A 251 -10.96 11.74 11.41
CA ASN A 251 -11.69 12.91 10.91
C ASN A 251 -13.02 13.09 11.63
N VAL A 252 -13.77 12.01 11.87
CA VAL A 252 -15.04 12.07 12.62
C VAL A 252 -14.82 12.57 14.05
N THR A 253 -13.82 12.04 14.78
CA THR A 253 -13.50 12.51 16.12
C THR A 253 -13.01 13.96 16.11
N GLY A 254 -12.23 14.35 15.11
CA GLY A 254 -11.80 15.74 14.92
C GLY A 254 -12.96 16.71 14.74
N THR A 255 -13.90 16.37 13.87
CA THR A 255 -15.13 17.15 13.63
C THR A 255 -15.98 17.26 14.88
N ILE A 256 -16.17 16.17 15.63
CA ILE A 256 -16.92 16.21 16.90
C ILE A 256 -16.24 17.15 17.90
N LEU A 257 -14.92 17.06 18.07
CA LEU A 257 -14.17 17.93 18.98
C LEU A 257 -14.33 19.41 18.59
N PHE A 258 -14.19 19.73 17.30
CA PHE A 258 -14.29 21.10 16.80
C PHE A 258 -15.71 21.67 16.84
N LEU A 259 -16.74 20.84 16.68
CA LEU A 259 -18.13 21.27 16.89
C LEU A 259 -18.41 21.67 18.33
N ILE A 260 -17.86 20.94 19.31
CA ILE A 260 -18.01 21.27 20.75
C ILE A 260 -17.41 22.65 21.06
N ILE A 261 -16.28 22.99 20.42
CA ILE A 261 -15.58 24.26 20.63
C ILE A 261 -15.83 25.30 19.52
N LEU A 262 -16.88 25.14 18.71
CA LEU A 262 -17.14 25.98 17.53
C LEU A 262 -17.10 27.49 17.81
N PRO A 263 -17.70 28.03 18.91
CA PRO A 263 -17.60 29.45 19.22
C PRO A 263 -16.16 29.94 19.44
N ILE A 264 -15.31 29.10 20.05
CA ILE A 264 -13.90 29.41 20.27
C ILE A 264 -13.15 29.42 18.94
N VAL A 265 -13.47 28.48 18.05
CA VAL A 265 -12.89 28.42 16.70
C VAL A 265 -13.21 29.69 15.92
N GLN A 266 -14.46 30.14 15.93
CA GLN A 266 -14.88 31.35 15.25
C GLN A 266 -14.13 32.59 15.75
N ILE A 267 -14.09 32.79 17.08
CA ILE A 267 -13.34 33.91 17.68
C ILE A 267 -11.86 33.86 17.29
N THR A 268 -11.26 32.66 17.31
CA THR A 268 -9.85 32.47 16.97
C THR A 268 -9.58 32.81 15.51
N VAL A 269 -10.43 32.38 14.59
CA VAL A 269 -10.29 32.63 13.15
C VAL A 269 -10.44 34.13 12.83
N VAL A 270 -11.44 34.79 13.42
CA VAL A 270 -11.63 36.25 13.27
C VAL A 270 -10.44 37.02 13.87
N TRP A 271 -9.93 36.57 15.02
CA TRP A 271 -8.72 37.13 15.61
C TRP A 271 -7.51 36.96 14.68
N MET A 272 -7.30 35.77 14.11
CA MET A 272 -6.23 35.52 13.13
C MET A 272 -6.34 36.45 11.92
N SER A 273 -7.56 36.62 11.39
CA SER A 273 -7.86 37.56 10.29
C SER A 273 -7.49 38.99 10.65
N SER A 274 -7.81 39.43 11.87
CA SER A 274 -7.48 40.79 12.35
C SER A 274 -5.96 41.03 12.53
N VAL A 275 -5.20 39.99 12.88
CA VAL A 275 -3.75 40.10 13.15
C VAL A 275 -2.90 39.90 11.90
N PHE A 276 -3.21 38.88 11.11
CA PHE A 276 -2.43 38.49 9.94
C PHE A 276 -2.97 39.06 8.63
N GLY A 277 -4.17 39.66 8.67
CA GLY A 277 -4.88 40.16 7.50
C GLY A 277 -5.55 39.04 6.70
N GLY A 278 -6.73 39.32 6.17
CA GLY A 278 -7.48 38.33 5.41
C GLY A 278 -8.88 38.82 5.07
N ASP A 279 -9.45 38.25 4.03
CA ASP A 279 -10.90 38.28 3.79
C ASP A 279 -11.53 36.96 4.27
N ILE A 280 -12.83 36.80 4.03
CA ILE A 280 -13.56 35.59 4.43
C ILE A 280 -12.98 34.29 3.82
N ALA A 281 -12.38 34.34 2.62
CA ALA A 281 -11.68 33.18 2.06
C ALA A 281 -10.43 32.82 2.87
N ARG A 282 -9.68 33.82 3.35
CA ARG A 282 -8.54 33.65 4.26
C ARG A 282 -8.99 33.11 5.62
N GLU A 283 -10.13 33.57 6.14
CA GLU A 283 -10.73 33.07 7.38
C GLU A 283 -11.07 31.57 7.28
N ILE A 284 -11.69 31.15 6.17
CA ILE A 284 -11.96 29.73 5.90
C ILE A 284 -10.64 28.94 5.81
N ALA A 285 -9.59 29.49 5.20
CA ALA A 285 -8.28 28.84 5.16
C ALA A 285 -7.62 28.73 6.56
N TYR A 286 -7.72 29.78 7.39
CA TYR A 286 -7.28 29.73 8.79
C TYR A 286 -8.06 28.69 9.58
N ALA A 287 -9.38 28.61 9.42
CA ALA A 287 -10.21 27.61 10.05
C ALA A 287 -9.78 26.18 9.66
N HIS A 288 -9.52 25.96 8.37
CA HIS A 288 -9.06 24.67 7.86
C HIS A 288 -7.67 24.28 8.40
N GLY A 289 -6.76 25.25 8.42
CA GLY A 289 -5.42 25.11 9.00
C GLY A 289 -5.46 24.80 10.50
N LEU A 290 -6.28 25.55 11.25
CA LEU A 290 -6.49 25.36 12.68
C LEU A 290 -7.09 23.98 12.97
N PHE A 291 -8.15 23.61 12.24
CA PHE A 291 -8.79 22.30 12.34
C PHE A 291 -7.77 21.18 12.21
N ASN A 292 -7.07 21.10 11.07
CA ASN A 292 -6.17 19.98 10.81
C ASN A 292 -4.94 19.99 11.74
N SER A 293 -4.36 21.16 12.02
CA SER A 293 -3.16 21.24 12.86
C SER A 293 -3.45 20.85 14.31
N VAL A 294 -4.51 21.41 14.91
CA VAL A 294 -4.89 21.10 16.28
C VAL A 294 -5.42 19.66 16.36
N ASN A 295 -6.16 19.18 15.36
CA ASN A 295 -6.65 17.81 15.34
C ASN A 295 -5.49 16.80 15.34
N VAL A 296 -4.47 17.02 14.52
CA VAL A 296 -3.23 16.21 14.56
C VAL A 296 -2.56 16.33 15.92
N LEU A 297 -2.36 17.53 16.46
CA LEU A 297 -1.68 17.71 17.75
C LEU A 297 -2.40 17.01 18.91
N LEU A 298 -3.73 17.06 18.95
CA LEU A 298 -4.54 16.44 20.00
C LEU A 298 -4.58 14.91 19.88
N GLN A 299 -4.70 14.38 18.66
CA GLN A 299 -4.87 12.95 18.43
C GLN A 299 -3.55 12.20 18.21
N PHE A 300 -2.43 12.89 17.95
CA PHE A 300 -1.12 12.27 17.75
C PHE A 300 -0.65 11.40 18.94
N PRO A 301 -0.80 11.80 20.22
CA PRO A 301 -0.47 10.93 21.35
C PRO A 301 -1.30 9.65 21.40
N LEU A 302 -2.44 9.62 20.70
CA LEU A 302 -3.38 8.49 20.68
C LEU A 302 -3.09 7.49 19.54
N ILE A 303 -2.00 7.61 18.79
CA ILE A 303 -1.66 6.68 17.69
C ILE A 303 -1.68 5.21 18.15
N ALA A 304 -1.09 4.92 19.32
CA ALA A 304 -1.10 3.55 19.87
C ALA A 304 -2.51 3.10 20.25
N PHE A 305 -3.34 4.02 20.75
CA PHE A 305 -4.74 3.76 21.06
C PHE A 305 -5.55 3.48 19.79
N TYR A 306 -5.38 4.26 18.71
CA TYR A 306 -5.98 3.98 17.41
C TYR A 306 -5.59 2.60 16.91
N ALA A 307 -4.30 2.25 16.94
CA ALA A 307 -3.85 0.93 16.52
C ALA A 307 -4.56 -0.19 17.30
N TYR A 308 -4.61 -0.08 18.63
CA TYR A 308 -5.27 -1.07 19.48
C TYR A 308 -6.79 -1.17 19.26
N PHE A 309 -7.48 -0.02 19.26
CA PHE A 309 -8.93 0.05 19.15
C PHE A 309 -9.44 -0.48 17.80
N ILE A 310 -8.74 -0.14 16.73
CA ILE A 310 -9.12 -0.51 15.37
C ILE A 310 -8.87 -1.99 15.11
N THR A 311 -7.77 -2.55 15.63
CA THR A 311 -7.53 -4.00 15.62
C THR A 311 -8.62 -4.78 16.36
N LYS A 312 -9.27 -4.17 17.37
CA LYS A 312 -10.44 -4.77 18.05
C LYS A 312 -11.74 -4.71 17.25
N ILE A 313 -11.95 -3.63 16.48
CA ILE A 313 -13.14 -3.48 15.61
C ILE A 313 -13.04 -4.41 14.42
N ILE A 314 -11.93 -4.33 13.68
CA ILE A 314 -11.65 -5.20 12.53
C ILE A 314 -10.71 -6.31 13.01
N ARG A 315 -11.31 -7.37 13.56
CA ARG A 315 -10.58 -8.54 14.06
C ARG A 315 -9.99 -9.37 12.93
N GLY A 316 -8.88 -10.03 13.25
CA GLY A 316 -8.13 -10.91 12.36
C GLY A 316 -6.64 -10.84 12.70
N GLU A 317 -5.93 -11.94 12.50
CA GLU A 317 -4.48 -11.96 12.54
C GLU A 317 -4.01 -11.25 11.25
N ASP A 318 -3.21 -10.20 11.42
CA ASP A 318 -2.49 -9.67 10.27
C ASP A 318 -1.51 -10.77 9.88
N ASP A 319 -1.50 -11.20 8.62
CA ASP A 319 -0.32 -11.83 8.03
C ASP A 319 0.75 -10.71 7.96
N ILE A 320 1.32 -10.30 9.09
CA ILE A 320 2.43 -9.36 9.15
C ILE A 320 3.63 -10.18 8.70
N ILE A 321 3.80 -10.30 7.38
CA ILE A 321 5.05 -10.79 6.85
C ILE A 321 5.99 -9.58 6.95
N GLU A 322 6.87 -9.59 7.96
CA GLU A 322 7.88 -8.55 8.12
C GLU A 322 8.80 -8.58 6.89
N HIS A 323 8.74 -7.53 6.07
CA HIS A 323 9.61 -7.41 4.89
C HIS A 323 11.06 -7.09 5.32
N GLY A 324 12.00 -7.79 4.69
CA GLY A 324 13.44 -7.56 4.81
C GLY A 324 14.13 -8.52 5.80
N PRO A 325 15.47 -8.61 5.73
CA PRO A 325 16.20 -9.59 6.49
C PRO A 325 16.13 -9.32 8.00
N GLN A 326 15.92 -10.37 8.79
CA GLN A 326 15.78 -10.26 10.25
C GLN A 326 17.11 -10.43 10.99
N HIS A 327 18.02 -11.24 10.45
CA HIS A 327 19.25 -11.67 11.11
C HIS A 327 20.51 -11.08 10.46
N LEU A 328 20.43 -10.57 9.22
CA LEU A 328 21.60 -10.03 8.52
C LEU A 328 22.10 -8.74 9.16
N GLU A 329 23.36 -8.74 9.60
CA GLU A 329 24.02 -7.58 10.21
C GLU A 329 25.22 -7.15 9.34
N PRO A 330 25.13 -6.02 8.61
CA PRO A 330 26.22 -5.54 7.74
C PRO A 330 27.54 -5.28 8.48
N ALA A 331 27.47 -4.94 9.78
CA ALA A 331 28.65 -4.70 10.62
C ALA A 331 29.51 -5.96 10.81
N LEU A 332 28.90 -7.15 10.74
CA LEU A 332 29.56 -8.43 10.99
C LEU A 332 30.29 -9.00 9.77
N ILE A 333 30.14 -8.44 8.57
CA ILE A 333 30.80 -8.91 7.32
C ILE A 333 32.33 -8.99 7.46
N LYS A 334 32.92 -8.18 8.35
CA LYS A 334 34.37 -8.21 8.63
C LYS A 334 34.81 -9.44 9.43
N GLN A 335 33.88 -10.22 9.96
CA GLN A 335 34.10 -11.40 10.79
C GLN A 335 33.37 -12.61 10.16
N PRO A 336 34.01 -13.32 9.20
CA PRO A 336 33.34 -14.33 8.38
C PRO A 336 32.59 -15.42 9.17
N SER A 337 33.14 -15.90 10.29
CA SER A 337 32.48 -16.91 11.12
C SER A 337 31.12 -16.46 11.67
N PHE A 338 31.03 -15.24 12.23
CA PHE A 338 29.76 -14.71 12.74
C PHE A 338 28.81 -14.32 11.62
N ALA A 339 29.35 -13.80 10.50
CA ALA A 339 28.55 -13.44 9.35
C ALA A 339 27.87 -14.66 8.69
N LEU A 340 28.60 -15.77 8.54
CA LEU A 340 28.06 -17.02 8.00
C LEU A 340 26.99 -17.63 8.91
N GLU A 341 27.17 -17.56 10.23
CA GLU A 341 26.16 -18.02 11.18
C GLU A 341 24.85 -17.21 11.08
N LYS A 342 24.96 -15.87 11.00
CA LYS A 342 23.80 -15.00 10.78
C LYS A 342 23.14 -15.25 9.42
N ALA A 343 23.93 -15.46 8.38
CA ALA A 343 23.42 -15.82 7.07
C ALA A 343 22.64 -17.13 7.13
N ARG A 344 23.15 -18.18 7.81
CA ARG A 344 22.43 -19.44 8.01
C ARG A 344 21.06 -19.25 8.67
N HIS A 345 20.97 -18.47 9.74
CA HIS A 345 19.67 -18.15 10.36
C HIS A 345 18.72 -17.46 9.38
N GLU A 346 19.23 -16.59 8.51
CA GLU A 346 18.41 -15.95 7.49
C GLU A 346 17.97 -16.93 6.38
N VAL A 347 18.83 -17.87 5.96
CA VAL A 347 18.46 -18.94 5.02
C VAL A 347 17.36 -19.81 5.61
N VAL A 348 17.46 -20.18 6.89
CA VAL A 348 16.40 -20.96 7.60
C VAL A 348 15.11 -20.15 7.71
N HIS A 349 15.20 -18.84 7.95
CA HIS A 349 14.03 -17.95 7.96
C HIS A 349 13.33 -17.91 6.58
N MET A 350 14.08 -17.69 5.51
CA MET A 350 13.59 -17.76 4.13
C MET A 350 12.95 -19.13 3.83
N GLY A 351 13.60 -20.21 4.27
CA GLY A 351 13.08 -21.57 4.15
C GLY A 351 11.77 -21.80 4.91
N THR A 352 11.60 -21.18 6.08
CA THR A 352 10.35 -21.24 6.84
C THR A 352 9.22 -20.54 6.10
N LEU A 353 9.49 -19.40 5.46
CA LEU A 353 8.53 -18.72 4.60
C LEU A 353 8.16 -19.55 3.36
N ALA A 354 9.15 -20.20 2.73
CA ALA A 354 8.92 -21.12 1.62
C ALA A 354 8.05 -22.33 2.05
N LYS A 355 8.27 -22.87 3.26
CA LYS A 355 7.44 -23.94 3.82
C LYS A 355 5.99 -23.50 4.01
N GLU A 356 5.77 -22.30 4.54
CA GLU A 356 4.43 -21.72 4.62
C GLU A 356 3.84 -21.51 3.21
N ASN A 357 4.67 -21.15 2.23
CA ASN A 357 4.26 -20.97 0.84
C ASN A 357 3.78 -22.30 0.22
N VAL A 358 4.50 -23.40 0.46
CA VAL A 358 4.09 -24.77 0.08
C VAL A 358 2.73 -25.11 0.72
N PHE A 359 2.53 -24.78 1.99
CA PHE A 359 1.25 -25.02 2.66
C PHE A 359 0.10 -24.20 2.05
N HIS A 360 0.31 -22.92 1.74
CA HIS A 360 -0.75 -22.08 1.15
C HIS A 360 -1.08 -22.48 -0.30
N SER A 361 -0.07 -22.74 -1.13
CA SER A 361 -0.27 -23.13 -2.54
C SER A 361 -1.03 -24.46 -2.65
N THR A 362 -0.68 -25.42 -1.79
CA THR A 362 -1.35 -26.73 -1.73
C THR A 362 -2.73 -26.66 -1.06
N ASN A 363 -2.96 -25.78 -0.08
CA ASN A 363 -4.30 -25.55 0.46
C ASN A 363 -5.22 -24.89 -0.55
N MET A 364 -4.73 -23.95 -1.36
CA MET A 364 -5.50 -23.35 -2.44
C MET A 364 -6.01 -24.42 -3.38
N LEU A 365 -5.15 -25.39 -3.73
CA LEU A 365 -5.51 -26.53 -4.56
C LEU A 365 -6.67 -27.33 -3.97
N ILE A 366 -6.56 -27.73 -2.69
CA ILE A 366 -7.51 -28.63 -2.03
C ILE A 366 -8.83 -27.91 -1.71
N LYS A 367 -8.75 -26.70 -1.18
CA LYS A 367 -9.91 -25.96 -0.66
C LYS A 367 -10.55 -25.02 -1.68
N GLN A 368 -9.87 -24.76 -2.80
CA GLN A 368 -10.30 -23.77 -3.81
C GLN A 368 -10.58 -22.38 -3.20
N ASP A 369 -9.75 -21.95 -2.23
CA ASP A 369 -9.86 -20.63 -1.60
C ASP A 369 -8.88 -19.63 -2.24
N PRO A 370 -9.35 -18.62 -3.00
CA PRO A 370 -8.49 -17.61 -3.63
C PRO A 370 -7.63 -16.82 -2.63
N LYS A 371 -8.02 -16.76 -1.36
CA LYS A 371 -7.23 -16.06 -0.33
C LYS A 371 -5.89 -16.73 -0.08
N GLU A 372 -5.83 -18.05 -0.21
CA GLU A 372 -4.59 -18.80 -0.08
C GLU A 372 -3.64 -18.48 -1.24
N GLY A 373 -4.16 -18.28 -2.46
CA GLY A 373 -3.37 -17.80 -3.59
C GLY A 373 -2.78 -16.40 -3.38
N GLU A 374 -3.57 -15.45 -2.87
CA GLU A 374 -3.00 -14.13 -2.52
C GLU A 374 -1.88 -14.22 -1.47
N ARG A 375 -2.01 -15.15 -0.52
CA ARG A 375 -0.97 -15.40 0.49
C ARG A 375 0.28 -15.99 -0.14
N THR A 376 0.11 -16.95 -1.07
CA THR A 376 1.21 -17.56 -1.79
C THR A 376 2.02 -16.51 -2.56
N LYS A 377 1.33 -15.69 -3.36
CA LYS A 377 1.97 -14.62 -4.14
C LYS A 377 2.73 -13.61 -3.28
N ARG A 378 2.15 -13.17 -2.15
CA ARG A 378 2.82 -12.23 -1.25
C ARG A 378 4.07 -12.83 -0.60
N LYS A 379 4.03 -14.11 -0.22
CA LYS A 379 5.20 -14.79 0.34
C LYS A 379 6.29 -14.95 -0.70
N GLU A 380 5.91 -15.22 -1.94
CA GLU A 380 6.87 -15.35 -3.04
C GLU A 380 7.67 -14.08 -3.30
N GLU A 381 7.00 -12.91 -3.29
CA GLU A 381 7.69 -11.62 -3.39
C GLU A 381 8.74 -11.44 -2.27
N ILE A 382 8.45 -11.94 -1.07
CA ILE A 382 9.32 -11.82 0.11
C ILE A 382 10.48 -12.81 0.04
N ILE A 383 10.23 -14.04 -0.41
CA ILE A 383 11.26 -15.06 -0.66
C ILE A 383 12.25 -14.51 -1.71
N ASN A 384 11.77 -13.90 -2.78
CA ASN A 384 12.59 -13.27 -3.81
C ASN A 384 13.44 -12.09 -3.28
N ASP A 385 12.86 -11.23 -2.46
CA ASP A 385 13.60 -10.13 -1.83
C ASP A 385 14.68 -10.66 -0.86
N LEU A 386 14.35 -11.66 -0.04
CA LEU A 386 15.31 -12.31 0.86
C LEU A 386 16.43 -13.02 0.11
N ASN A 387 16.12 -13.73 -0.98
CA ASN A 387 17.11 -14.35 -1.86
C ASN A 387 18.17 -13.32 -2.28
N ARG A 388 17.73 -12.17 -2.82
CA ARG A 388 18.64 -11.12 -3.25
C ARG A 388 19.50 -10.57 -2.11
N GLU A 389 18.89 -10.24 -0.97
CA GLU A 389 19.59 -9.69 0.19
C GLU A 389 20.61 -10.68 0.78
N ILE A 390 20.25 -11.96 0.87
CA ILE A 390 21.15 -13.02 1.37
C ILE A 390 22.31 -13.24 0.37
N VAL A 391 22.03 -13.34 -0.93
CA VAL A 391 23.05 -13.50 -1.98
C VAL A 391 24.01 -12.31 -1.98
N ASP A 392 23.51 -11.08 -1.88
CA ASP A 392 24.33 -9.87 -1.80
C ASP A 392 25.20 -9.87 -0.53
N TYR A 393 24.66 -10.33 0.60
CA TYR A 393 25.39 -10.46 1.87
C TYR A 393 26.50 -11.53 1.77
N LEU A 394 26.19 -12.74 1.30
CA LEU A 394 27.15 -13.83 1.11
C LEU A 394 28.23 -13.45 0.08
N THR A 395 27.88 -12.71 -0.96
CA THR A 395 28.85 -12.22 -1.96
C THR A 395 29.87 -11.27 -1.32
N GLN A 396 29.43 -10.39 -0.40
CA GLN A 396 30.34 -9.48 0.33
C GLN A 396 31.28 -10.22 1.30
N ILE A 397 30.87 -11.35 1.86
CA ILE A 397 31.72 -12.20 2.69
C ILE A 397 32.83 -12.84 1.86
N SER A 398 32.54 -13.26 0.61
CA SER A 398 33.51 -13.94 -0.27
C SER A 398 34.78 -13.11 -0.55
N GLY A 399 34.69 -11.78 -0.48
CA GLY A 399 35.83 -10.87 -0.59
C GLY A 399 36.77 -10.82 0.62
N LYS A 400 36.59 -11.68 1.63
CA LYS A 400 37.42 -11.78 2.85
C LYS A 400 38.17 -13.11 2.88
N SER A 401 39.27 -13.16 3.65
CA SER A 401 40.00 -14.42 3.85
C SER A 401 39.17 -15.39 4.69
N MET A 402 38.72 -16.49 4.07
CA MET A 402 38.01 -17.60 4.73
C MET A 402 38.94 -18.80 4.88
N ASN A 403 38.76 -19.59 5.93
CA ASN A 403 39.37 -20.91 6.01
C ASN A 403 38.57 -21.94 5.16
N GLN A 404 39.05 -23.18 5.09
CA GLN A 404 38.40 -24.22 4.28
C GLN A 404 36.96 -24.51 4.74
N GLU A 405 36.75 -24.65 6.06
CA GLU A 405 35.43 -24.87 6.67
C GLU A 405 34.44 -23.74 6.37
N GLN A 406 34.87 -22.49 6.52
CA GLN A 406 34.07 -21.30 6.20
C GLN A 406 33.73 -21.22 4.71
N SER A 407 34.64 -21.64 3.83
CA SER A 407 34.40 -21.66 2.39
C SER A 407 33.39 -22.73 1.99
N ALA A 408 33.41 -23.88 2.67
CA ALA A 408 32.41 -24.93 2.51
C ALA A 408 31.02 -24.45 2.97
N ILE A 409 30.93 -23.86 4.18
CA ILE A 409 29.67 -23.28 4.69
C ILE A 409 29.14 -22.19 3.75
N HIS A 410 30.01 -21.27 3.28
CA HIS A 410 29.62 -20.22 2.34
C HIS A 410 29.01 -20.80 1.05
N SER A 411 29.67 -21.78 0.44
CA SER A 411 29.20 -22.43 -0.78
C SER A 411 27.87 -23.15 -0.56
N GLN A 412 27.74 -23.86 0.57
CA GLN A 412 26.50 -24.54 0.97
C GLN A 412 25.33 -23.56 1.11
N LEU A 413 25.54 -22.42 1.78
CA LEU A 413 24.50 -21.40 1.95
C LEU A 413 24.09 -20.76 0.61
N MET A 414 25.04 -20.52 -0.29
CA MET A 414 24.73 -20.00 -1.64
C MET A 414 23.83 -20.94 -2.43
N HIS A 415 24.08 -22.25 -2.35
CA HIS A 415 23.25 -23.26 -3.00
C HIS A 415 21.86 -23.35 -2.36
N ASN A 416 21.80 -23.50 -1.03
CA ASN A 416 20.54 -23.64 -0.31
C ASN A 416 19.59 -22.45 -0.50
N VAL A 417 20.11 -21.22 -0.58
CA VAL A 417 19.30 -20.02 -0.88
C VAL A 417 18.63 -20.13 -2.25
N THR A 418 19.35 -20.66 -3.24
CA THR A 418 18.82 -20.88 -4.59
C THR A 418 17.77 -21.98 -4.58
N ASP A 419 18.02 -23.12 -3.92
CA ASP A 419 17.04 -24.21 -3.82
C ASP A 419 15.74 -23.76 -3.12
N ILE A 420 15.83 -22.96 -2.07
CA ILE A 420 14.66 -22.41 -1.37
C ILE A 420 13.87 -21.43 -2.26
N GLU A 421 14.54 -20.60 -3.05
CA GLU A 421 13.86 -19.73 -4.03
C GLU A 421 13.13 -20.53 -5.11
N ARG A 422 13.75 -21.61 -5.61
CA ARG A 422 13.08 -22.51 -6.57
C ARG A 422 11.86 -23.20 -5.99
N VAL A 423 11.86 -23.54 -4.70
CA VAL A 423 10.64 -24.03 -4.04
C VAL A 423 9.53 -22.97 -4.06
N GLY A 424 9.90 -21.70 -3.90
CA GLY A 424 9.01 -20.56 -4.10
C GLY A 424 8.40 -20.51 -5.50
N ASP A 425 9.23 -20.56 -6.54
CA ASP A 425 8.80 -20.63 -7.96
C ASP A 425 7.78 -21.77 -8.18
N HIS A 426 8.04 -22.95 -7.62
CA HIS A 426 7.14 -24.10 -7.74
C HIS A 426 5.81 -23.90 -6.99
N CYS A 427 5.81 -23.16 -5.88
CA CYS A 427 4.58 -22.76 -5.20
C CYS A 427 3.74 -21.78 -6.03
N GLU A 428 4.39 -20.83 -6.72
CA GLU A 428 3.71 -19.91 -7.65
C GLU A 428 3.08 -20.70 -8.81
N ASN A 429 3.80 -21.64 -9.41
CA ASN A 429 3.26 -22.51 -10.46
C ASN A 429 2.04 -23.31 -9.98
N LEU A 430 2.09 -23.89 -8.77
CA LEU A 430 0.95 -24.63 -8.19
C LEU A 430 -0.27 -23.73 -7.97
N MET A 431 -0.05 -22.49 -7.54
CA MET A 431 -1.09 -21.48 -7.40
C MET A 431 -1.71 -21.13 -8.77
N GLU A 432 -0.90 -20.84 -9.79
CA GLU A 432 -1.38 -20.53 -11.14
C GLU A 432 -2.19 -21.68 -11.75
N LEU A 433 -1.74 -22.93 -11.57
CA LEU A 433 -2.47 -24.12 -11.98
C LEU A 433 -3.81 -24.26 -11.23
N SER A 434 -3.85 -23.88 -9.95
CA SER A 434 -5.07 -23.87 -9.14
C SER A 434 -6.05 -22.79 -9.61
N GLU A 435 -5.56 -21.57 -9.90
CA GLU A 435 -6.38 -20.48 -10.49
C GLU A 435 -6.96 -20.90 -11.83
N TYR A 436 -6.14 -21.50 -12.70
CA TYR A 436 -6.57 -22.01 -13.99
C TYR A 436 -7.67 -23.07 -13.84
N SER A 437 -7.48 -24.02 -12.93
CA SER A 437 -8.45 -25.07 -12.61
C SER A 437 -9.79 -24.50 -12.15
N MET A 438 -9.77 -23.52 -11.24
CA MET A 438 -10.97 -22.85 -10.73
C MET A 438 -11.70 -22.05 -11.81
N ALA A 439 -10.96 -21.27 -12.62
CA ALA A 439 -11.53 -20.45 -13.68
C ALA A 439 -12.24 -21.29 -14.76
N HIS A 440 -11.69 -22.47 -15.07
CA HIS A 440 -12.22 -23.38 -16.08
C HIS A 440 -13.11 -24.49 -15.50
N LYS A 441 -13.37 -24.48 -14.18
CA LYS A 441 -14.18 -25.48 -13.46
C LYS A 441 -13.70 -26.92 -13.71
N ILE A 442 -12.39 -27.10 -13.70
CA ILE A 442 -11.77 -28.41 -13.87
C ILE A 442 -11.91 -29.17 -12.54
N ASN A 443 -12.49 -30.37 -12.61
CA ASN A 443 -12.63 -31.26 -11.46
C ASN A 443 -11.70 -32.46 -11.61
N PHE A 444 -11.07 -32.85 -10.52
CA PHE A 444 -10.32 -34.09 -10.43
C PHE A 444 -11.23 -35.24 -9.97
N SER A 445 -10.91 -36.47 -10.36
CA SER A 445 -11.52 -37.69 -9.80
C SER A 445 -11.20 -37.81 -8.31
N GLU A 446 -12.06 -38.46 -7.52
CA GLU A 446 -11.82 -38.70 -6.08
C GLU A 446 -10.47 -39.39 -5.82
N GLU A 447 -10.11 -40.38 -6.63
CA GLU A 447 -8.83 -41.08 -6.53
C GLU A 447 -7.65 -40.15 -6.82
N GLY A 448 -7.78 -39.30 -7.84
CA GLY A 448 -6.78 -38.29 -8.18
C GLY A 448 -6.60 -37.24 -7.08
N THR A 449 -7.68 -36.74 -6.49
CA THR A 449 -7.60 -35.81 -5.35
C THR A 449 -6.84 -36.45 -4.19
N LYS A 450 -7.10 -37.72 -3.88
CA LYS A 450 -6.39 -38.44 -2.82
C LYS A 450 -4.90 -38.65 -3.11
N GLU A 451 -4.55 -38.97 -4.36
CA GLU A 451 -3.14 -39.07 -4.80
C GLU A 451 -2.41 -37.73 -4.65
N LEU A 452 -3.06 -36.61 -4.98
CA LEU A 452 -2.48 -35.27 -4.76
C LEU A 452 -2.31 -34.97 -3.27
N GLU A 453 -3.31 -35.28 -2.43
CA GLU A 453 -3.21 -35.09 -0.98
C GLU A 453 -2.06 -35.88 -0.36
N GLU A 454 -1.84 -37.12 -0.81
CA GLU A 454 -0.72 -37.96 -0.37
C GLU A 454 0.63 -37.37 -0.82
N MET A 455 0.75 -36.96 -2.08
CA MET A 455 1.95 -36.30 -2.60
C MET A 455 2.27 -35.02 -1.81
N ILE A 456 1.26 -34.16 -1.58
CA ILE A 456 1.40 -32.93 -0.79
C ILE A 456 1.91 -33.21 0.61
N ALA A 457 1.39 -34.25 1.27
CA ALA A 457 1.78 -34.61 2.62
C ALA A 457 3.26 -35.02 2.68
N ILE A 458 3.71 -35.90 1.77
CA ILE A 458 5.08 -36.40 1.74
C ILE A 458 6.06 -35.27 1.35
N THR A 459 5.73 -34.46 0.35
CA THR A 459 6.55 -33.29 -0.05
C THR A 459 6.67 -32.26 1.08
N SER A 460 5.58 -31.98 1.80
CA SER A 460 5.61 -31.04 2.94
C SER A 460 6.44 -31.56 4.11
N GLU A 461 6.41 -32.88 4.34
CA GLU A 461 7.23 -33.57 5.33
C GLU A 461 8.71 -33.51 4.95
N ALA A 462 9.05 -33.83 3.70
CA ALA A 462 10.42 -33.77 3.18
C ALA A 462 11.02 -32.38 3.32
N PHE A 463 10.31 -31.33 2.88
CA PHE A 463 10.80 -29.96 3.01
C PHE A 463 10.94 -29.52 4.48
N SER A 464 10.04 -29.98 5.35
CA SER A 464 10.16 -29.74 6.80
C SER A 464 11.37 -30.43 7.42
N ALA A 465 11.69 -31.65 7.00
CA ALA A 465 12.87 -32.38 7.44
C ALA A 465 14.17 -31.72 6.92
N ALA A 466 14.18 -31.24 5.67
CA ALA A 466 15.31 -30.52 5.09
C ALA A 466 15.63 -29.23 5.85
N LEU A 467 14.63 -28.46 6.28
CA LEU A 467 14.84 -27.28 7.12
C LEU A 467 15.40 -27.63 8.49
N ARG A 468 14.91 -28.70 9.13
CA ARG A 468 15.47 -29.19 10.41
C ARG A 468 16.93 -29.60 10.25
N ALA A 469 17.25 -30.30 9.16
CA ALA A 469 18.61 -30.71 8.83
C ALA A 469 19.53 -29.50 8.66
N LEU A 470 19.08 -28.47 7.92
CA LEU A 470 19.85 -27.26 7.69
C LEU A 470 20.07 -26.42 8.96
N GLU A 471 19.03 -26.26 9.78
CA GLU A 471 19.10 -25.44 11.01
C GLU A 471 20.03 -26.05 12.05
N ASN A 472 19.94 -27.37 12.25
CA ASN A 472 20.60 -28.07 13.36
C ASN A 472 21.82 -28.90 12.92
N LEU A 473 22.15 -28.90 11.61
CA LEU A 473 23.13 -29.81 11.01
C LEU A 473 22.81 -31.29 11.34
N ASP A 474 21.52 -31.63 11.34
CA ASP A 474 21.03 -32.94 11.73
C ASP A 474 21.10 -33.93 10.56
N LEU A 475 22.08 -34.83 10.61
CA LEU A 475 22.29 -35.88 9.59
C LEU A 475 21.16 -36.90 9.53
N ASN A 476 20.48 -37.17 10.65
CA ASN A 476 19.36 -38.11 10.64
C ASN A 476 18.18 -37.51 9.89
N ALA A 477 17.90 -36.23 10.13
CA ALA A 477 16.90 -35.49 9.36
C ALA A 477 17.29 -35.40 7.87
N ALA A 478 18.58 -35.24 7.54
CA ALA A 478 19.03 -35.26 6.15
C ALA A 478 18.81 -36.63 5.48
N MET A 479 19.10 -37.75 6.16
CA MET A 479 18.82 -39.09 5.64
C MET A 479 17.32 -39.37 5.50
N GLU A 480 16.50 -38.86 6.43
CA GLU A 480 15.03 -38.92 6.36
C GLU A 480 14.50 -38.26 5.07
N VAL A 481 15.09 -37.12 4.66
CA VAL A 481 14.71 -36.45 3.40
C VAL A 481 14.97 -37.33 2.18
N LEU A 482 16.12 -38.01 2.12
CA LEU A 482 16.45 -38.91 1.00
C LEU A 482 15.50 -40.11 0.92
N GLU A 483 15.03 -40.63 2.05
CA GLU A 483 14.01 -41.67 2.07
C GLU A 483 12.64 -41.15 1.59
N LEU A 484 12.29 -39.91 1.93
CA LEU A 484 11.06 -39.27 1.50
C LEU A 484 11.08 -38.92 0.01
N GLU A 485 12.20 -38.47 -0.54
CA GLU A 485 12.39 -38.22 -1.97
C GLU A 485 12.11 -39.48 -2.81
N GLY A 486 12.66 -40.64 -2.42
CA GLY A 486 12.34 -41.89 -3.09
C GLY A 486 10.84 -42.27 -3.06
N ARG A 487 10.10 -41.86 -2.03
CA ARG A 487 8.64 -42.05 -1.96
C ARG A 487 7.88 -41.05 -2.83
N ILE A 488 8.37 -39.82 -2.94
CA ILE A 488 7.85 -38.76 -3.82
C ILE A 488 7.94 -39.22 -5.28
N ASP A 489 9.10 -39.73 -5.69
CA ASP A 489 9.34 -40.28 -7.03
C ASP A 489 8.39 -41.43 -7.38
N GLU A 490 8.20 -42.37 -6.44
CA GLU A 490 7.29 -43.49 -6.64
C GLU A 490 5.83 -43.03 -6.76
N ALA A 491 5.43 -42.05 -5.94
CA ALA A 491 4.10 -41.46 -5.98
C ALA A 491 3.84 -40.66 -7.28
N GLU A 492 4.81 -39.89 -7.78
CA GLU A 492 4.73 -39.17 -9.07
C GLU A 492 4.51 -40.15 -10.22
N LYS A 493 5.31 -41.22 -10.25
CA LYS A 493 5.25 -42.25 -11.29
C LYS A 493 3.94 -43.02 -11.29
N GLU A 494 3.47 -43.46 -10.13
CA GLU A 494 2.20 -44.20 -10.03
C GLU A 494 0.99 -43.29 -10.26
N GLY A 495 1.03 -42.04 -9.77
CA GLY A 495 0.01 -41.02 -10.03
C GLY A 495 -0.13 -40.71 -11.52
N ARG A 496 1.00 -40.55 -12.23
CA ARG A 496 1.03 -40.36 -13.69
C ARG A 496 0.41 -41.54 -14.43
N LYS A 497 0.79 -42.76 -14.07
CA LYS A 497 0.27 -43.99 -14.69
C LYS A 497 -1.22 -44.18 -14.42
N SER A 498 -1.67 -43.97 -13.18
CA SER A 498 -3.07 -44.09 -12.78
C SER A 498 -3.94 -43.03 -13.45
N HIS A 499 -3.43 -41.80 -13.61
CA HIS A 499 -4.16 -40.75 -14.31
C HIS A 499 -4.38 -41.06 -15.79
N VAL A 500 -3.37 -41.60 -16.49
CA VAL A 500 -3.50 -42.04 -17.88
C VAL A 500 -4.59 -43.12 -18.02
N GLN A 501 -4.68 -44.05 -17.06
CA GLN A 501 -5.75 -45.05 -17.05
C GLN A 501 -7.13 -44.41 -16.85
N ARG A 502 -7.27 -43.46 -15.93
CA ARG A 502 -8.53 -42.71 -15.72
C ARG A 502 -8.97 -41.94 -16.96
N MET A 503 -8.03 -41.34 -17.70
CA MET A 503 -8.32 -40.69 -18.98
C MET A 503 -8.78 -41.69 -20.05
N ASN A 504 -8.09 -42.83 -20.20
CA ASN A 504 -8.45 -43.86 -21.18
C ASN A 504 -9.84 -44.48 -20.90
N ASN A 505 -10.25 -44.52 -19.64
CA ASN A 505 -11.55 -45.03 -19.21
C ASN A 505 -12.66 -43.96 -19.22
N GLY A 506 -12.36 -42.72 -19.65
CA GLY A 506 -13.33 -41.62 -19.72
C GLY A 506 -13.75 -41.03 -18.37
N ILE A 507 -13.02 -41.33 -17.29
CA ILE A 507 -13.28 -40.80 -15.94
C ILE A 507 -12.75 -39.36 -15.83
N CYS A 508 -11.60 -39.08 -16.43
CA CYS A 508 -10.96 -37.76 -16.47
C CYS A 508 -10.97 -37.17 -17.89
N THR A 509 -10.96 -35.84 -17.98
CA THR A 509 -10.81 -35.11 -19.23
C THR A 509 -9.33 -34.84 -19.55
N GLY A 510 -9.03 -34.49 -20.81
CA GLY A 510 -7.67 -34.06 -21.18
C GLY A 510 -7.21 -32.80 -20.43
N ALA A 511 -8.12 -31.86 -20.16
CA ALA A 511 -7.82 -30.65 -19.40
C ALA A 511 -7.46 -30.97 -17.93
N SER A 512 -8.22 -31.86 -17.27
CA SER A 512 -7.87 -32.33 -15.92
C SER A 512 -6.55 -33.10 -15.89
N GLY A 513 -6.20 -33.82 -16.97
CA GLY A 513 -4.93 -34.55 -17.05
C GLY A 513 -3.72 -33.66 -17.17
N MET A 514 -3.78 -32.61 -17.98
CA MET A 514 -2.69 -31.63 -18.08
C MET A 514 -2.41 -30.99 -16.71
N VAL A 515 -3.45 -30.43 -16.09
CA VAL A 515 -3.33 -29.73 -14.80
C VAL A 515 -2.83 -30.67 -13.70
N PHE A 516 -3.36 -31.90 -13.63
CA PHE A 516 -2.98 -32.89 -12.61
C PHE A 516 -1.50 -33.29 -12.72
N LEU A 517 -1.03 -33.57 -13.94
CA LEU A 517 0.36 -33.99 -14.17
C LEU A 517 1.35 -32.86 -13.90
N ASP A 518 0.98 -31.62 -14.25
CA ASP A 518 1.80 -30.45 -13.97
C ASP A 518 1.87 -30.17 -12.46
N MET A 519 0.79 -30.42 -11.72
CA MET A 519 0.80 -30.33 -10.25
C MET A 519 1.72 -31.39 -9.62
N LEU A 520 1.65 -32.65 -10.07
CA LEU A 520 2.57 -33.70 -9.58
C LEU A 520 4.04 -33.35 -9.86
N SER A 521 4.35 -32.83 -11.06
CA SER A 521 5.72 -32.44 -11.40
C SER A 521 6.23 -31.28 -10.57
N ASN A 522 5.40 -30.31 -10.20
CA ASN A 522 5.85 -29.24 -9.30
C ASN A 522 6.07 -29.74 -7.86
N LEU A 523 5.25 -30.68 -7.37
CA LEU A 523 5.43 -31.28 -6.05
C LEU A 523 6.68 -32.18 -5.96
N GLU A 524 7.00 -32.89 -7.03
CA GLU A 524 8.23 -33.68 -7.13
C GLU A 524 9.47 -32.79 -7.11
N ARG A 525 9.51 -31.73 -7.93
CA ARG A 525 10.61 -30.75 -7.91
C ARG A 525 10.83 -30.07 -6.56
N ILE A 526 9.77 -29.81 -5.79
CA ILE A 526 9.91 -29.32 -4.41
C ILE A 526 10.63 -30.37 -3.54
N GLY A 527 10.34 -31.66 -3.76
CA GLY A 527 11.06 -32.79 -3.16
C GLY A 527 12.54 -32.82 -3.55
N ASP A 528 12.85 -32.64 -4.84
CA ASP A 528 14.24 -32.58 -5.33
C ASP A 528 15.04 -31.46 -4.64
N HIS A 529 14.46 -30.26 -4.54
CA HIS A 529 15.11 -29.14 -3.86
C HIS A 529 15.27 -29.40 -2.36
N ALA A 530 14.33 -30.10 -1.71
CA ALA A 530 14.50 -30.56 -0.33
C ALA A 530 15.68 -31.54 -0.21
N SER A 531 15.82 -32.47 -1.17
CA SER A 531 16.92 -33.43 -1.25
C SER A 531 18.27 -32.74 -1.41
N ASN A 532 18.39 -31.77 -2.32
CA ASN A 532 19.61 -30.95 -2.50
C ASN A 532 20.04 -30.28 -1.19
N MET A 533 19.09 -29.73 -0.43
CA MET A 533 19.37 -29.12 0.87
C MET A 533 19.88 -30.15 1.90
N ALA A 534 19.35 -31.37 1.88
CA ALA A 534 19.79 -32.45 2.76
C ALA A 534 21.19 -32.98 2.36
N GLU A 535 21.44 -33.19 1.07
CA GLU A 535 22.75 -33.58 0.54
C GLU A 535 23.83 -32.57 0.90
N SER A 536 23.51 -31.27 0.83
CA SER A 536 24.45 -30.22 1.19
C SER A 536 24.87 -30.29 2.65
N VAL A 537 23.96 -30.67 3.58
CA VAL A 537 24.26 -30.91 5.00
C VAL A 537 25.17 -32.14 5.19
N ILE A 538 24.89 -33.23 4.46
CA ILE A 538 25.70 -34.45 4.49
C ILE A 538 27.13 -34.16 4.01
N GLN A 539 27.27 -33.44 2.89
CA GLN A 539 28.56 -33.07 2.32
C GLN A 539 29.38 -32.21 3.29
N LEU A 540 28.77 -31.17 3.89
CA LEU A 540 29.45 -30.31 4.85
C LEU A 540 30.01 -31.10 6.03
N ASN A 541 29.24 -32.06 6.55
CA ASN A 541 29.70 -32.91 7.64
C ASN A 541 30.89 -33.80 7.26
N GLN A 542 30.89 -34.35 6.03
CA GLN A 542 32.02 -35.14 5.51
C GLN A 542 33.30 -34.30 5.38
N GLU A 543 33.19 -33.09 4.84
CA GLU A 543 34.33 -32.18 4.67
C GLU A 543 34.90 -31.71 6.02
N THR A 544 34.03 -31.46 6.99
CA THR A 544 34.43 -31.05 8.35
C THR A 544 35.12 -32.21 9.09
N HIS A 545 34.64 -33.44 8.95
CA HIS A 545 35.30 -34.61 9.54
C HIS A 545 36.60 -34.99 8.84
N ALA A 546 36.68 -34.88 7.50
CA ALA A 546 37.91 -35.14 6.75
C ALA A 546 39.06 -34.19 7.15
N ALA A 547 38.76 -32.95 7.54
CA ALA A 547 39.74 -31.98 8.03
C ALA A 547 40.31 -32.32 9.43
N THR A 548 39.67 -33.22 10.19
CA THR A 548 40.08 -33.58 11.57
C THR A 548 40.93 -34.86 11.67
N VAL A 549 41.07 -35.63 10.59
CA VAL A 549 41.92 -36.83 10.56
C VAL A 549 43.31 -36.46 10.04
N PRO A 550 44.40 -36.58 10.82
CA PRO A 550 45.74 -36.33 10.33
C PRO A 550 46.07 -37.33 9.22
N ALA A 551 46.58 -36.85 8.09
CA ALA A 551 47.19 -37.72 7.09
C ALA A 551 48.35 -38.49 7.76
N THR A 552 48.18 -39.81 7.91
CA THR A 552 49.20 -40.73 8.45
C THR A 552 50.36 -40.92 7.49
#